data_AF-A0A8X8ZG64-F1
#
_entry.id   AF-A0A8X8ZG64-F1
#
_cell.length_a   1.000
_cell.length_b   1.000
_cell.length_c   1.000
_cell.angle_alpha   90.00
_cell.angle_beta   90.00
_cell.angle_gamma   90.00
#
_symmetry.space_group_name_H-M   'P 1'
#
loop_
_entity.id
_entity.type
_entity.pdbx_description
1 polymer ?
#
loop_
_entity_poly.entity_id
_entity_poly.type
_entity_poly.pdbx_seq_one_letter_code
_entity_poly.pdbx_strand_id
1 'polypeptide(L)'
;MWTISLPPSTHPHTPSSNSASSKPRGAGDFSSSVTSGLAQGSGEYFTRIGIGTPPRNVYMVLDTGSDVVWVQCSPCRKCYSQTDPLFDLKKSSSFLGVTCASPLCRLLWLQRPPQMPLPGLLL
;
A
#
# COMPACT_ATOMS: atom_id res chain seq x y z
N MET A 1 -10.65 0.32 25.70
CA MET A 1 -9.62 -0.75 25.81
C MET A 1 -10.35 -2.07 25.65
N TRP A 2 -10.38 -2.64 24.45
CA TRP A 2 -10.93 -3.99 24.25
C TRP A 2 -9.93 -4.77 23.40
N THR A 3 -9.10 -5.56 24.07
CA THR A 3 -8.29 -6.61 23.47
C THR A 3 -9.18 -7.81 23.23
N ILE A 4 -9.31 -8.25 21.98
CA ILE A 4 -9.96 -9.53 21.65
C ILE A 4 -8.84 -10.55 21.43
N SER A 5 -8.73 -11.50 22.35
CA SER A 5 -7.87 -12.68 22.22
C SER A 5 -8.54 -13.70 21.30
N LEU A 6 -7.81 -14.17 20.29
CA LEU A 6 -8.22 -15.31 19.44
C LEU A 6 -7.82 -16.64 20.10
N PRO A 7 -8.65 -17.70 20.02
CA PRO A 7 -8.27 -19.04 20.50
C PRO A 7 -7.30 -19.75 19.53
N PRO A 8 -6.49 -20.71 20.01
CA PRO A 8 -5.54 -21.44 19.18
C PRO A 8 -6.26 -22.53 18.36
N SER A 9 -6.14 -22.45 17.04
CA SER A 9 -6.64 -23.46 16.11
C SER A 9 -5.73 -24.69 16.11
N THR A 10 -6.23 -25.82 16.61
CA THR A 10 -5.55 -27.13 16.50
C THR A 10 -6.07 -27.88 15.27
N HIS A 11 -5.31 -27.86 14.17
CA HIS A 11 -5.41 -28.88 13.13
C HIS A 11 -4.00 -29.34 12.70
N PRO A 12 -3.77 -30.66 12.59
CA PRO A 12 -2.45 -31.22 12.30
C PRO A 12 -2.18 -31.21 10.79
N HIS A 13 -1.03 -30.66 10.38
CA HIS A 13 -0.51 -30.81 9.02
C HIS A 13 0.81 -31.57 9.04
N THR A 14 0.79 -32.70 8.34
CA THR A 14 1.87 -33.67 8.08
C THR A 14 3.06 -33.02 7.33
N PRO A 15 4.32 -33.41 7.60
CA PRO A 15 5.47 -32.82 6.92
C PRO A 15 5.79 -33.57 5.62
N SER A 16 5.92 -32.85 4.50
CA SER A 16 6.52 -33.38 3.27
C SER A 16 7.69 -32.53 2.80
N SER A 17 8.88 -33.09 3.03
CA SER A 17 10.07 -33.13 2.17
C SER A 17 10.53 -31.85 1.44
N ASN A 18 11.71 -31.38 1.86
CA ASN A 18 12.56 -30.38 1.21
C ASN A 18 12.81 -30.69 -0.28
N SER A 19 12.69 -29.67 -1.11
CA SER A 19 13.39 -29.57 -2.39
C SER A 19 13.85 -28.14 -2.56
N ALA A 20 15.05 -27.85 -2.07
CA ALA A 20 15.74 -26.59 -2.30
C ALA A 20 16.14 -26.53 -3.78
N SER A 21 15.26 -25.98 -4.61
CA SER A 21 15.58 -25.59 -5.97
C SER A 21 15.99 -24.12 -5.97
N SER A 22 17.28 -23.86 -6.19
CA SER A 22 17.81 -22.51 -6.41
C SER A 22 17.24 -21.96 -7.71
N LYS A 23 16.12 -21.24 -7.62
CA LYS A 23 15.48 -20.57 -8.76
C LYS A 23 16.34 -19.35 -9.17
N PRO A 24 16.59 -19.13 -10.47
CA PRO A 24 17.36 -17.99 -10.94
C PRO A 24 16.66 -16.69 -10.54
N ARG A 25 17.41 -15.65 -10.17
CA ARG A 25 16.87 -14.29 -9.95
C ARG A 25 16.51 -13.67 -11.31
N GLY A 26 15.46 -14.19 -11.95
CA GLY A 26 14.72 -13.49 -12.98
C GLY A 26 13.83 -12.44 -12.34
N ALA A 27 13.44 -11.40 -13.08
CA ALA A 27 12.41 -10.45 -12.65
C ALA A 27 11.20 -11.25 -12.17
N GLY A 28 10.99 -11.30 -10.86
CA GLY A 28 9.96 -12.13 -10.25
C GLY A 28 8.59 -11.57 -10.61
N ASP A 29 7.65 -12.46 -10.95
CA ASP A 29 6.25 -12.09 -11.07
C ASP A 29 5.81 -11.33 -9.81
N PHE A 30 5.33 -10.11 -9.98
CA PHE A 30 4.78 -9.33 -8.88
C PHE A 30 3.36 -9.83 -8.58
N SER A 31 3.16 -10.38 -7.39
CA SER A 31 1.87 -10.85 -6.91
C SER A 31 1.71 -10.53 -5.43
N SER A 32 0.49 -10.18 -5.05
CA SER A 32 0.10 -9.96 -3.66
C SER A 32 -1.30 -10.49 -3.41
N SER A 33 -1.59 -10.85 -2.16
CA SER A 33 -2.91 -11.30 -1.77
C SER A 33 -3.92 -10.15 -1.77
N VAL A 34 -5.17 -10.51 -2.04
CA VAL A 34 -6.32 -9.61 -1.92
C VAL A 34 -7.16 -10.08 -0.73
N THR A 35 -7.50 -9.16 0.16
CA THR A 35 -8.28 -9.41 1.38
C THR A 35 -9.52 -8.52 1.38
N SER A 36 -10.69 -9.09 1.66
CA SER A 36 -11.92 -8.29 1.85
C SER A 36 -11.90 -7.60 3.21
N GLY A 37 -12.30 -6.32 3.24
CA GLY A 37 -12.47 -5.54 4.47
C GLY A 37 -13.77 -5.79 5.23
N LEU A 38 -14.60 -6.72 4.79
CA LEU A 38 -15.95 -6.92 5.32
C LEU A 38 -15.94 -7.25 6.82
N ALA A 39 -14.99 -8.07 7.27
CA ALA A 39 -14.83 -8.43 8.68
C ALA A 39 -14.45 -7.23 9.58
N GLN A 40 -13.97 -6.13 8.98
CA GLN A 40 -13.63 -4.87 9.64
C GLN A 40 -14.69 -3.79 9.41
N GLY A 41 -15.83 -4.12 8.80
CA GLY A 41 -16.90 -3.18 8.48
C GLY A 41 -16.62 -2.27 7.29
N SER A 42 -15.64 -2.60 6.44
CA SER A 42 -15.38 -1.89 5.18
C SER A 42 -15.94 -2.68 3.99
N GLY A 43 -16.47 -1.97 2.99
CA GLY A 43 -16.86 -2.53 1.69
C GLY A 43 -15.71 -2.68 0.69
N GLU A 44 -14.48 -2.37 1.11
CA GLU A 44 -13.31 -2.30 0.23
C GLU A 44 -12.55 -3.63 0.17
N TYR A 45 -11.77 -3.78 -0.90
CA TYR A 45 -10.77 -4.84 -1.04
C TYR A 45 -9.38 -4.24 -0.86
N PHE A 46 -8.58 -4.89 -0.02
CA PHE A 46 -7.25 -4.46 0.34
C PHE A 46 -6.20 -5.40 -0.23
N THR A 47 -5.07 -4.85 -0.63
CA THR A 47 -3.84 -5.60 -0.89
C THR A 47 -2.69 -5.00 -0.11
N ARG A 48 -1.61 -5.77 0.06
CA ARG A 48 -0.40 -5.30 0.73
C ARG A 48 0.76 -5.29 -0.25
N ILE A 49 1.30 -4.11 -0.53
CA ILE A 49 2.40 -3.96 -1.50
C ILE A 49 3.59 -3.27 -0.86
N GLY A 50 4.80 -3.68 -1.27
CA GLY A 50 6.05 -3.03 -0.86
C GLY A 50 6.36 -1.85 -1.77
N ILE A 51 6.41 -0.64 -1.21
CA ILE A 51 6.78 0.59 -1.94
C ILE A 51 8.12 1.14 -1.46
N GLY A 52 8.87 1.76 -2.38
CA GLY A 52 10.16 2.39 -2.08
C GLY A 52 11.34 1.43 -2.02
N THR A 53 12.50 1.95 -1.62
CA THR A 53 13.75 1.20 -1.51
C THR A 53 14.48 1.58 -0.22
N PRO A 54 14.66 0.65 0.74
CA PRO A 54 14.13 -0.71 0.73
C PRO A 54 12.59 -0.74 0.77
N PRO A 55 11.94 -1.81 0.27
CA PRO A 55 10.48 -1.88 0.24
C PRO A 55 9.85 -1.76 1.63
N ARG A 56 8.88 -0.86 1.76
CA ARG A 56 8.00 -0.75 2.92
C ARG A 56 6.60 -1.20 2.55
N ASN A 57 6.12 -2.24 3.21
CA ASN A 57 4.78 -2.75 2.97
C ASN A 57 3.71 -1.80 3.50
N VAL A 58 2.72 -1.49 2.67
CA VAL A 58 1.56 -0.65 2.97
C VAL A 58 0.27 -1.36 2.56
N TYR A 59 -0.80 -1.17 3.33
CA TYR A 59 -2.15 -1.55 2.90
C TYR A 59 -2.70 -0.53 1.89
N MET A 60 -3.28 -1.03 0.81
CA MET A 60 -3.89 -0.21 -0.24
C MET A 60 -5.28 -0.73 -0.57
N VAL A 61 -6.19 0.20 -0.83
CA VAL A 61 -7.50 -0.10 -1.40
C VAL A 61 -7.35 -0.29 -2.90
N LEU A 62 -8.00 -1.31 -3.45
CA LEU A 62 -8.11 -1.52 -4.89
C LEU A 62 -9.27 -0.67 -5.43
N ASP A 63 -8.96 0.51 -5.96
CA ASP A 63 -9.93 1.45 -6.52
C ASP A 63 -9.76 1.55 -8.04
N THR A 64 -10.68 0.93 -8.78
CA THR A 64 -10.73 1.02 -10.26
C THR A 64 -11.50 2.26 -10.74
N GLY A 65 -12.05 3.07 -9.83
CA GLY A 65 -12.84 4.26 -10.12
C GLY A 65 -12.03 5.56 -10.15
N SER A 66 -10.70 5.48 -9.99
CA SER A 66 -9.82 6.65 -10.01
C SER A 66 -8.54 6.40 -10.83
N ASP A 67 -7.96 7.51 -11.33
CA ASP A 67 -6.74 7.50 -12.14
C ASP A 67 -5.45 7.66 -11.31
N VAL A 68 -5.58 7.80 -9.98
CA VAL A 68 -4.47 8.20 -9.09
C VAL A 68 -4.30 7.20 -7.96
N VAL A 69 -3.09 6.65 -7.87
CA VAL A 69 -2.64 5.82 -6.75
C VAL A 69 -1.96 6.71 -5.72
N TRP A 70 -2.30 6.56 -4.43
CA TRP A 70 -1.84 7.48 -3.40
C TRP A 70 -1.71 6.77 -2.03
N VAL A 71 -0.83 7.28 -1.16
CA VAL A 71 -0.63 6.80 0.22
C VAL A 71 -0.36 8.00 1.15
N GLN A 72 -0.81 7.94 2.41
CA GLN A 72 -0.45 9.00 3.35
C GLN A 72 1.06 8.96 3.68
N CYS A 73 1.73 10.09 3.49
CA CYS A 73 3.17 10.23 3.72
C CYS A 73 3.49 11.19 4.89
N SER A 74 4.71 11.08 5.42
CA SER A 74 5.23 11.95 6.47
C SER A 74 6.23 12.97 5.90
N PRO A 75 6.18 14.26 6.30
CA PRO A 75 5.25 14.84 7.26
C PRO A 75 3.84 15.05 6.67
N CYS A 76 2.82 14.75 7.46
CA CYS A 76 1.43 14.94 7.04
C CYS A 76 0.80 16.18 7.68
N ARG A 77 0.06 16.96 6.89
CA ARG A 77 -0.67 18.15 7.38
C ARG A 77 -2.10 17.83 7.81
N LYS A 78 -2.81 17.01 7.04
CA LYS A 78 -4.20 16.57 7.30
C LYS A 78 -4.27 15.07 7.01
N CYS A 79 -4.22 14.27 8.06
CA CYS A 79 -4.21 12.81 7.94
C CYS A 79 -5.49 12.21 8.52
N TYR A 80 -5.96 11.14 7.92
CA TYR A 80 -6.91 10.24 8.55
C TYR A 80 -6.16 9.18 9.37
N SER A 81 -6.88 8.62 10.34
CA SER A 81 -6.34 7.52 11.15
C SER A 81 -6.19 6.27 10.31
N GLN A 82 -4.98 5.72 10.27
CA GLN A 82 -4.68 4.46 9.59
C GLN A 82 -3.85 3.56 10.50
N THR A 83 -3.92 2.25 10.28
CA THR A 83 -3.23 1.23 11.09
C THR A 83 -1.72 1.25 10.86
N ASP A 84 -1.30 1.33 9.59
CA ASP A 84 0.12 1.34 9.24
C ASP A 84 0.72 2.76 9.45
N PRO A 85 1.99 2.86 9.84
CA PRO A 85 2.68 4.15 9.87
C PRO A 85 2.64 4.84 8.51
N LEU A 86 2.60 6.18 8.53
CA LEU A 86 2.74 6.99 7.32
C LEU A 86 4.03 6.63 6.58
N PHE A 87 3.98 6.64 5.25
CA PHE A 87 5.16 6.41 4.42
C PHE A 87 6.16 7.56 4.59
N ASP A 88 7.37 7.27 5.07
CA ASP A 88 8.41 8.28 5.26
C ASP A 88 9.24 8.42 3.99
N LEU A 89 9.03 9.53 3.27
CA LEU A 89 9.69 9.83 2.01
C LEU A 89 11.22 9.83 2.14
N LYS A 90 11.75 10.22 3.31
CA LYS A 90 13.19 10.32 3.56
C LYS A 90 13.84 8.95 3.78
N LYS A 91 13.05 7.91 4.06
CA LYS A 91 13.54 6.54 4.28
C LYS A 91 13.58 5.70 3.00
N SER A 92 13.14 6.25 1.86
CA SER A 92 13.18 5.57 0.57
C SER A 92 14.19 6.22 -0.36
N SER A 93 15.24 5.49 -0.74
CA SER A 93 16.25 5.98 -1.68
C SER A 93 15.73 6.11 -3.12
N SER A 94 14.63 5.44 -3.45
CA SER A 94 13.97 5.53 -4.76
C SER A 94 12.87 6.57 -4.82
N PHE A 95 12.60 7.31 -3.74
CA PHE A 95 11.62 8.39 -3.77
C PHE A 95 12.18 9.61 -4.51
N LEU A 96 11.42 10.13 -5.47
CA LEU A 96 11.73 11.36 -6.20
C LEU A 96 10.45 12.19 -6.39
N GLY A 97 10.39 13.34 -5.74
CA GLY A 97 9.22 14.21 -5.83
C GLY A 97 9.00 14.78 -7.23
N VAL A 98 7.73 14.85 -7.64
CA VAL A 98 7.33 15.47 -8.91
C VAL A 98 7.20 16.98 -8.76
N THR A 99 7.98 17.71 -9.56
CA THR A 99 7.97 19.18 -9.58
C THR A 99 6.79 19.73 -10.40
N CYS A 100 6.38 20.98 -10.13
CA CYS A 100 5.29 21.63 -10.86
C CYS A 100 5.56 21.82 -12.36
N ALA A 101 6.84 21.84 -12.77
CA ALA A 101 7.23 21.92 -14.17
C ALA A 101 7.06 20.58 -14.92
N SER A 102 6.89 19.47 -14.20
CA SER A 102 6.71 18.15 -14.81
C SER A 102 5.41 18.09 -15.61
N PRO A 103 5.40 17.52 -16.83
CA PRO A 103 4.17 17.26 -17.57
C PRO A 103 3.14 16.47 -16.76
N LEU A 104 3.60 15.57 -15.89
CA LEU A 104 2.74 14.76 -15.02
C LEU A 104 1.98 15.62 -14.01
N CYS A 105 2.60 16.69 -13.50
CA CYS A 105 1.92 17.62 -12.60
C CYS A 105 0.74 18.29 -13.29
N ARG A 106 0.82 18.61 -14.59
CA ARG A 106 -0.29 19.24 -15.33
C ARG A 106 -1.49 18.31 -15.52
N LEU A 107 -1.27 17.00 -15.62
CA LEU A 107 -2.34 16.02 -15.81
C LEU A 107 -3.26 15.92 -14.59
N LEU A 108 -2.72 16.13 -13.38
CA LEU A 108 -3.48 16.06 -12.13
C LEU A 108 -4.43 17.24 -11.93
N TRP A 109 -4.27 18.33 -12.68
CA TRP A 109 -5.05 19.56 -12.56
C TRP A 109 -6.18 19.65 -13.59
N LEU A 110 -6.15 18.81 -14.62
CA LEU A 110 -7.18 18.79 -15.66
C LEU A 110 -8.42 18.00 -15.25
N GLN A 111 -8.43 17.34 -14.09
CA GLN A 111 -9.48 16.38 -13.74
C GLN A 111 -10.50 16.84 -12.68
N ARG A 112 -10.36 17.96 -11.95
CA ARG A 112 -11.40 18.37 -10.97
C ARG A 112 -11.57 19.89 -10.74
N PRO A 113 -12.80 20.37 -10.44
CA PRO A 113 -13.09 21.76 -10.07
C PRO A 113 -12.35 22.19 -8.79
N PRO A 114 -12.18 23.50 -8.54
CA PRO A 114 -11.44 23.99 -7.39
C PRO A 114 -12.16 23.55 -6.12
N GLN A 115 -11.45 22.76 -5.29
CA GLN A 115 -11.73 22.36 -3.89
C GLN A 115 -11.71 20.84 -3.67
N MET A 116 -10.52 20.24 -3.70
CA MET A 116 -10.18 19.22 -2.71
C MET A 116 -8.65 19.18 -2.50
N PRO A 117 -8.15 19.42 -1.27
CA PRO A 117 -6.74 19.21 -0.98
C PRO A 117 -6.49 17.71 -0.93
N LEU A 118 -5.75 17.14 -1.88
CA LEU A 118 -5.28 15.75 -1.79
C LEU A 118 -4.24 15.65 -0.66
N PRO A 119 -4.51 14.92 0.44
CA PRO A 119 -3.48 14.53 1.37
C PRO A 119 -2.91 13.18 0.91
N GLY A 120 -1.68 13.17 0.40
CA GLY A 120 -0.93 11.91 0.20
C GLY A 120 -0.73 11.46 -1.23
N LEU A 121 -0.57 12.38 -2.20
CA LEU A 121 -0.09 11.98 -3.51
C LEU A 121 1.36 11.47 -3.40
N LEU A 122 1.57 10.21 -3.78
CA LEU A 122 2.90 9.67 -4.05
C LEU A 122 3.06 9.62 -5.57
N LEU A 123 3.94 10.45 -6.09
CA LEU A 123 4.66 10.23 -7.34
C LEU A 123 6.13 10.12 -6.98
#